data_AF-A0A818IU90-F1
#
_entry.id   AF-A0A818IU90-F1
#
_cell.length_a   1.000
_cell.length_b   1.000
_cell.length_c   1.000
_cell.angle_alpha   90.00
_cell.angle_beta   90.00
_cell.angle_gamma   90.00
#
_symmetry.space_group_name_H-M   'P 1'
#
loop_
_entity.id
_entity.type
_entity.pdbx_description
1 polymer ?
#
loop_
_entity_poly.entity_id
_entity_poly.type
_entity_poly.pdbx_seq_one_letter_code
_entity_poly.pdbx_strand_id
1 'polypeptide(L)'
;WVGWSGFNGGSANGADDLAALALMNTNAAAATGLVTWVVLDAIRGHVSISGACVGPIIGLVAVTPACGFVQPGWALLIAFIPTVIIYFLLLNKRYMHFDDALDVAIVHGCGGIIGAFLTGLFAEKWVNPVNGTDGAFYGRPIQLWYQIAGILTAIGFAAACTAGILFPLDFLIGIRLAKEDELEGLDITAHGESWEVAASRAIGDLVQTVLEEQESMKANGKDTGTFELRYSPKNPNRTGFKIDLLKQKEPDNASDDFDLENNDQLQHISKKTIFDDEKIKIQSIKAHILRF
;
A
#
# COMPACT_ATOMS: atom_id res chain seq x y z
N TRP A 1 -4.61 -5.30 11.05
CA TRP A 1 -5.79 -5.85 11.75
C TRP A 1 -5.44 -7.06 12.59
N VAL A 2 -5.00 -8.20 12.02
CA VAL A 2 -4.71 -9.43 12.79
C VAL A 2 -3.80 -9.19 14.00
N GLY A 3 -2.68 -8.47 13.82
CA GLY A 3 -1.79 -8.12 14.93
C GLY A 3 -2.42 -7.25 16.02
N TRP A 4 -3.45 -6.45 15.67
CA TRP A 4 -4.16 -5.61 16.63
C TRP A 4 -5.00 -6.41 17.62
N SER A 5 -5.41 -7.63 17.24
CA SER A 5 -6.01 -8.59 18.17
C SER A 5 -5.05 -8.90 19.32
N GLY A 6 -3.77 -9.13 19.02
CA GLY A 6 -2.73 -9.30 20.05
C GLY A 6 -2.45 -8.01 20.82
N PHE A 7 -2.45 -6.86 20.14
CA PHE A 7 -2.20 -5.54 20.76
C PHE A 7 -3.24 -5.21 21.84
N ASN A 8 -4.54 -5.25 21.49
CA ASN A 8 -5.60 -4.90 22.43
C ASN A 8 -5.98 -6.07 23.35
N GLY A 9 -6.14 -7.27 22.79
CA GLY A 9 -6.50 -8.46 23.58
C GLY A 9 -5.40 -8.84 24.58
N GLY A 10 -4.13 -8.76 24.16
CA GLY A 10 -2.98 -9.04 25.02
C GLY A 10 -2.76 -7.98 26.12
N SER A 11 -3.29 -6.77 25.95
CA SER A 11 -3.22 -5.72 26.98
C SER A 11 -4.05 -6.03 28.23
N ALA A 12 -4.91 -7.05 28.20
CA ALA A 12 -5.55 -7.60 29.40
C ALA A 12 -4.56 -8.37 30.30
N ASN A 13 -3.39 -8.76 29.77
CA ASN A 13 -2.35 -9.50 30.48
C ASN A 13 -2.83 -10.86 31.04
N GLY A 14 -3.82 -11.46 30.37
CA GLY A 14 -4.44 -12.72 30.73
C GLY A 14 -5.27 -13.27 29.58
N ALA A 15 -5.60 -14.56 29.63
CA ALA A 15 -6.56 -15.19 28.73
C ALA A 15 -7.89 -15.36 29.45
N ASP A 16 -8.65 -14.27 29.54
CA ASP A 16 -9.87 -14.16 30.33
C ASP A 16 -10.99 -13.39 29.61
N ASP A 17 -12.10 -13.15 30.31
CA ASP A 17 -13.27 -12.45 29.77
C ASP A 17 -12.93 -11.00 29.36
N LEU A 18 -11.97 -10.36 30.03
CA LEU A 18 -11.54 -9.01 29.68
C LEU A 18 -10.78 -9.01 28.35
N ALA A 19 -9.90 -9.99 28.13
CA ALA A 19 -9.23 -10.18 26.85
C ALA A 19 -10.22 -10.46 25.72
N ALA A 20 -11.22 -11.32 25.96
CA ALA A 20 -12.27 -11.63 25.01
C ALA A 20 -13.11 -10.38 24.66
N LEU A 21 -13.46 -9.57 25.66
CA LEU A 21 -14.16 -8.31 25.46
C LEU A 21 -13.31 -7.31 24.66
N ALA A 22 -12.04 -7.15 25.00
CA ALA A 22 -11.13 -6.26 24.28
C ALA A 22 -11.01 -6.66 22.80
N LEU A 23 -10.93 -7.96 22.51
CA LEU A 23 -10.95 -8.49 21.14
C LEU A 23 -12.27 -8.19 20.42
N MET A 24 -13.41 -8.36 21.09
CA MET A 24 -14.72 -8.04 20.53
C MET A 24 -14.80 -6.55 20.16
N ASN A 25 -14.48 -5.67 21.11
CA ASN A 25 -14.48 -4.22 20.92
C ASN A 25 -13.54 -3.80 19.79
N THR A 26 -12.36 -4.44 19.69
CA THR A 26 -11.37 -4.17 18.64
C THR A 26 -11.90 -4.49 17.25
N ASN A 27 -12.50 -5.67 17.07
CA ASN A 27 -13.05 -6.07 15.77
C ASN A 27 -14.30 -5.27 15.39
N ALA A 28 -15.17 -4.99 16.37
CA ALA A 28 -16.36 -4.17 16.16
C ALA A 28 -16.00 -2.74 15.73
N ALA A 29 -15.01 -2.14 16.38
CA ALA A 29 -14.50 -0.82 16.05
C ALA A 29 -13.86 -0.77 14.65
N ALA A 30 -13.02 -1.75 14.31
CA ALA A 30 -12.42 -1.86 12.99
C ALA A 30 -13.48 -2.00 11.89
N ALA A 31 -14.47 -2.88 12.08
CA ALA A 31 -15.59 -3.03 11.15
C ALA A 31 -16.40 -1.72 11.01
N THR A 32 -16.63 -1.02 12.13
CA THR A 32 -17.34 0.27 12.13
C THR A 32 -16.56 1.33 11.35
N GLY A 33 -15.24 1.42 11.55
CA GLY A 33 -14.39 2.36 10.80
C GLY A 33 -14.41 2.08 9.30
N LEU A 34 -14.34 0.80 8.90
CA LEU A 34 -14.47 0.38 7.51
C LEU A 34 -15.82 0.79 6.91
N VAL A 35 -16.92 0.41 7.55
CA VAL A 35 -18.28 0.70 7.05
C VAL A 35 -18.51 2.20 6.98
N THR A 36 -18.11 2.94 8.01
CA THR A 36 -18.25 4.40 8.06
C THR A 36 -17.53 5.04 6.89
N TRP A 37 -16.28 4.67 6.63
CA TRP A 37 -15.52 5.22 5.51
C TRP A 37 -16.17 4.88 4.16
N VAL A 38 -16.49 3.61 3.94
CA VAL A 38 -17.10 3.15 2.68
C VAL A 38 -18.44 3.84 2.42
N VAL A 39 -19.25 4.05 3.45
CA VAL A 39 -20.53 4.78 3.33
C VAL A 39 -20.30 6.24 2.96
N LEU A 40 -19.35 6.93 3.62
CA LEU A 40 -19.03 8.33 3.31
C LEU A 40 -18.50 8.50 1.88
N ASP A 41 -17.66 7.58 1.43
CA ASP A 41 -17.17 7.51 0.06
C ASP A 41 -18.30 7.23 -0.94
N ALA A 42 -19.18 6.27 -0.65
CA ALA A 42 -20.33 5.94 -1.50
C ALA A 42 -21.29 7.13 -1.65
N ILE A 43 -21.51 7.90 -0.58
CA ILE A 43 -22.29 9.16 -0.63
C ILE A 43 -21.66 10.18 -1.59
N ARG A 44 -20.33 10.16 -1.75
CA ARG A 44 -19.60 11.02 -2.70
C ARG A 44 -19.46 10.41 -4.10
N GLY A 45 -20.03 9.23 -4.32
CA GLY A 45 -20.18 8.60 -5.63
C GLY A 45 -19.09 7.61 -6.03
N HIS A 46 -18.07 7.39 -5.20
CA HIS A 46 -17.01 6.41 -5.49
C HIS A 46 -16.38 5.87 -4.21
N VAL A 47 -16.18 4.55 -4.14
CA VAL A 47 -15.55 3.86 -3.02
C VAL A 47 -14.05 3.70 -3.27
N SER A 48 -13.22 4.29 -2.41
CA SER A 48 -11.77 4.14 -2.49
C SER A 48 -11.30 2.85 -1.79
N ILE A 49 -10.44 2.07 -2.45
CA ILE A 49 -9.78 0.91 -1.82
C ILE A 49 -8.84 1.38 -0.72
N SER A 50 -8.03 2.42 -0.97
CA SER A 50 -7.14 2.97 0.06
C SER A 50 -7.94 3.50 1.24
N GLY A 51 -9.07 4.16 0.96
CA GLY A 51 -10.03 4.59 1.98
C GLY A 51 -10.59 3.44 2.80
N ALA A 52 -11.04 2.37 2.13
CA ALA A 52 -11.51 1.15 2.79
C ALA A 52 -10.42 0.45 3.62
N CYS A 53 -9.13 0.64 3.30
CA CYS A 53 -8.03 0.18 4.14
C CYS A 53 -7.76 1.11 5.34
N VAL A 54 -7.90 2.43 5.17
CA VAL A 54 -7.66 3.44 6.22
C VAL A 54 -8.78 3.49 7.27
N GLY A 55 -10.04 3.40 6.85
CA GLY A 55 -11.21 3.39 7.74
C GLY A 55 -11.09 2.44 8.95
N PRO A 56 -10.81 1.13 8.74
CA PRO A 56 -10.64 0.21 9.85
C PRO A 56 -9.44 0.53 10.74
N ILE A 57 -8.34 1.10 10.20
CA ILE A 57 -7.20 1.55 11.01
C ILE A 57 -7.63 2.66 11.98
N ILE A 58 -8.44 3.62 11.53
CA ILE A 58 -8.94 4.68 12.41
C ILE A 58 -9.81 4.10 13.53
N GLY A 59 -10.69 3.15 13.21
CA GLY A 59 -11.49 2.45 14.22
C GLY A 59 -10.62 1.72 15.26
N LEU A 60 -9.58 1.01 14.80
CA LEU A 60 -8.61 0.32 15.67
C LEU A 60 -7.83 1.29 16.56
N VAL A 61 -7.31 2.39 16.01
CA VAL A 61 -6.63 3.44 16.76
C VAL A 61 -7.55 4.01 17.82
N ALA A 62 -8.77 4.41 17.45
CA ALA A 62 -9.69 5.08 18.35
C ALA A 62 -10.15 4.21 19.52
N VAL A 63 -10.38 2.91 19.29
CA VAL A 63 -10.82 2.00 20.36
C VAL A 63 -9.68 1.52 21.26
N THR A 64 -8.42 1.63 20.82
CA THR A 64 -7.25 1.16 21.58
C THR A 64 -7.26 1.59 23.05
N PRO A 65 -7.42 2.88 23.42
CA PRO A 65 -7.48 3.29 24.82
C PRO A 65 -8.76 2.84 25.56
N ALA A 66 -9.80 2.41 24.85
CA ALA A 66 -11.12 2.10 25.39
C ALA A 66 -11.42 0.60 25.47
N CYS A 67 -10.71 -0.24 24.72
CA CYS A 67 -11.16 -1.59 24.36
C CYS A 67 -11.43 -2.51 25.56
N GLY A 68 -10.73 -2.33 26.68
CA GLY A 68 -10.95 -3.07 27.93
C GLY A 68 -11.73 -2.29 29.00
N PHE A 69 -12.41 -1.20 28.66
CA PHE A 69 -13.07 -0.30 29.64
C PHE A 69 -14.50 0.08 29.26
N VAL A 70 -14.96 -0.26 28.06
CA VAL A 70 -16.28 0.11 27.54
C VAL A 70 -17.05 -1.12 27.06
N GLN A 71 -18.38 -1.01 27.06
CA GLN A 71 -19.24 -2.01 26.44
C GLN A 71 -19.11 -2.00 24.90
N PRO A 72 -19.46 -3.11 24.21
CA PRO A 72 -19.39 -3.20 22.75
C PRO A 72 -20.18 -2.11 22.01
N GLY A 73 -21.32 -1.66 22.54
CA GLY A 73 -22.09 -0.58 21.95
C GLY A 73 -21.31 0.74 21.85
N TRP A 74 -20.54 1.07 22.89
CA TRP A 74 -19.70 2.28 22.90
C TRP A 74 -18.47 2.15 22.01
N ALA A 75 -17.91 0.95 21.84
CA ALA A 75 -16.79 0.72 20.92
C ALA A 75 -17.16 1.08 19.47
N LEU A 76 -18.41 0.85 19.05
CA LEU A 76 -18.92 1.29 17.75
C LEU A 76 -18.89 2.81 17.64
N LEU A 77 -19.41 3.52 18.65
CA LEU A 77 -19.47 4.98 18.66
C LEU A 77 -18.07 5.61 18.69
N ILE A 78 -17.17 5.02 19.50
CA ILE A 78 -15.76 5.43 19.63
C ILE A 78 -15.01 5.22 18.32
N ALA A 79 -15.40 4.28 17.46
CA ALA A 79 -14.85 4.17 16.12
C ALA A 79 -15.50 5.17 15.14
N PHE A 80 -16.84 5.22 15.13
CA PHE A 80 -17.62 6.04 14.20
C PHE A 80 -17.23 7.52 14.24
N ILE A 81 -17.20 8.13 15.44
CA ILE A 81 -16.95 9.57 15.60
C ILE A 81 -15.59 10.00 15.01
N PRO A 82 -14.44 9.43 15.45
CA PRO A 82 -13.16 9.77 14.86
C PRO A 82 -13.04 9.40 13.39
N THR A 83 -13.65 8.30 12.92
CA THR A 83 -13.65 8.00 11.48
C THR A 83 -14.33 9.10 10.66
N VAL A 84 -15.48 9.61 11.09
CA VAL A 84 -16.14 10.75 10.42
C VAL A 84 -15.27 12.01 10.45
N ILE A 85 -14.71 12.35 11.62
CA ILE A 85 -13.89 13.55 11.79
C ILE A 85 -12.63 13.46 10.90
N ILE A 86 -11.91 12.34 10.97
CA ILE A 86 -10.68 12.12 10.21
C ILE A 86 -10.96 12.06 8.71
N TYR A 87 -12.07 11.46 8.30
CA TYR A 87 -12.51 11.49 6.90
C TYR A 87 -12.53 12.94 6.38
N PHE A 88 -13.24 13.83 7.05
CA PHE A 88 -13.31 15.24 6.65
C PHE A 88 -11.99 15.99 6.81
N LEU A 89 -11.16 15.65 7.81
CA LEU A 89 -9.81 16.22 7.91
C LEU A 89 -8.98 15.87 6.67
N LEU A 90 -8.97 14.60 6.25
CA LEU A 90 -8.18 14.14 5.11
C LEU A 90 -8.66 14.74 3.78
N LEU A 91 -9.98 14.95 3.62
CA LEU A 91 -10.50 15.68 2.45
C LEU A 91 -10.01 17.12 2.36
N ASN A 92 -9.73 17.73 3.52
CA ASN A 92 -9.29 19.10 3.63
C ASN A 92 -7.79 19.23 3.90
N LYS A 93 -7.01 18.14 3.83
CA LYS A 93 -5.57 18.12 4.14
C LYS A 93 -4.77 19.13 3.30
N ARG A 94 -5.19 19.39 2.06
CA ARG A 94 -4.56 20.39 1.17
C ARG A 94 -4.48 21.80 1.78
N TYR A 95 -5.30 22.10 2.79
CA TYR A 95 -5.32 23.39 3.49
C TYR A 95 -4.49 23.40 4.77
N MET A 96 -3.95 22.26 5.21
CA MET A 96 -3.28 22.13 6.52
C MET A 96 -1.76 22.38 6.47
N HIS A 97 -1.17 22.55 5.27
CA HIS A 97 0.24 22.93 5.07
C HIS A 97 1.28 22.11 5.85
N PHE A 98 1.01 20.84 6.19
CA PHE A 98 2.01 19.91 6.72
C PHE A 98 2.14 18.69 5.81
N ASP A 99 3.39 18.26 5.63
CA ASP A 99 3.78 17.16 4.74
C ASP A 99 3.95 15.87 5.55
N ASP A 100 2.82 15.20 5.77
CA ASP A 100 2.75 13.88 6.42
C ASP A 100 2.44 12.83 5.36
N ALA A 101 3.48 12.18 4.84
CA ALA A 101 3.40 11.32 3.65
C ALA A 101 2.35 10.20 3.76
N LEU A 102 2.15 9.64 4.96
CA LEU A 102 1.27 8.49 5.21
C LEU A 102 0.08 8.84 6.11
N ASP A 103 -0.19 10.12 6.34
CA ASP A 103 -1.29 10.59 7.19
C ASP A 103 -1.22 10.09 8.64
N VAL A 104 -0.03 9.78 9.16
CA VAL A 104 0.16 9.19 10.49
C VAL A 104 -0.34 10.12 11.59
N ALA A 105 -0.07 11.43 11.49
CA ALA A 105 -0.50 12.41 12.49
C ALA A 105 -2.03 12.55 12.54
N ILE A 106 -2.70 12.54 11.37
CA ILE A 106 -4.16 12.67 11.32
C ILE A 106 -4.81 11.35 11.73
N VAL A 107 -4.40 10.23 11.13
CA VAL A 107 -5.01 8.91 11.37
C VAL A 107 -4.73 8.42 12.79
N HIS A 108 -3.46 8.39 13.20
CA HIS A 108 -3.06 7.86 14.51
C HIS A 108 -3.13 8.92 15.61
N GLY A 109 -2.59 10.12 15.35
CA GLY A 109 -2.57 11.21 16.33
C GLY A 109 -3.97 11.68 16.68
N CYS A 110 -4.75 12.20 15.71
CA CYS A 110 -6.11 12.64 16.00
C CYS A 110 -7.03 11.48 16.42
N GLY A 111 -6.87 10.30 15.81
CA GLY A 111 -7.67 9.12 16.16
C GLY A 111 -7.46 8.71 17.62
N GLY A 112 -6.20 8.67 18.07
CA GLY A 112 -5.84 8.33 19.44
C GLY A 112 -6.30 9.39 20.45
N ILE A 113 -6.19 10.68 20.10
CA ILE A 113 -6.67 11.79 20.93
C ILE A 113 -8.19 11.68 21.15
N ILE A 114 -8.96 11.53 20.06
CA ILE A 114 -10.42 11.44 20.14
C ILE A 114 -10.81 10.16 20.90
N GLY A 115 -10.18 9.02 20.60
CA GLY A 115 -10.42 7.76 21.30
C GLY A 115 -10.17 7.85 22.81
N ALA A 116 -9.04 8.44 23.21
CA ALA A 116 -8.67 8.61 24.62
C ALA A 116 -9.63 9.59 25.33
N PHE A 117 -10.06 10.65 24.65
CA PHE A 117 -11.07 11.59 25.16
C PHE A 117 -12.41 10.88 25.38
N LEU A 118 -12.90 10.13 24.39
CA LEU A 118 -14.15 9.39 24.48
C LEU A 118 -14.08 8.27 25.54
N THR A 119 -12.91 7.67 25.76
CA THR A 119 -12.69 6.72 26.87
C THR A 119 -12.99 7.39 28.22
N GLY A 120 -12.58 8.65 28.41
CA GLY A 120 -12.85 9.40 29.63
C GLY A 120 -14.33 9.71 29.86
N LEU A 121 -15.14 9.65 28.81
CA LEU A 121 -16.59 9.80 28.89
C LEU A 121 -17.29 8.47 29.18
N PHE A 122 -16.93 7.42 28.43
CA PHE A 122 -17.68 6.18 28.34
C PHE A 122 -17.12 5.00 29.14
N ALA A 123 -15.97 5.12 29.79
CA ALA A 123 -15.43 4.05 30.62
C ALA A 123 -16.42 3.66 31.74
N GLU A 124 -16.56 2.36 31.98
CA GLU A 124 -17.46 1.81 32.98
C GLU A 124 -16.67 0.90 33.92
N LYS A 125 -16.69 1.17 35.23
CA LYS A 125 -15.91 0.40 36.20
C LYS A 125 -16.30 -1.06 36.22
N TRP A 126 -17.57 -1.39 35.99
CA TRP A 126 -18.03 -2.78 36.02
C TRP A 126 -17.50 -3.62 34.85
N VAL A 127 -17.12 -2.97 33.73
CA VAL A 127 -16.50 -3.64 32.58
C VAL A 127 -15.11 -4.16 32.92
N ASN A 128 -14.36 -3.40 33.74
CA ASN A 128 -13.05 -3.79 34.25
C ASN A 128 -12.96 -3.47 35.74
N PRO A 129 -13.46 -4.34 36.62
CA PRO A 129 -13.55 -4.05 38.05
C PRO A 129 -12.20 -3.85 38.75
N VAL A 130 -11.12 -4.39 38.18
CA VAL A 130 -9.78 -4.40 38.78
C VAL A 130 -9.03 -3.12 38.46
N ASN A 131 -8.96 -2.75 37.17
CA ASN A 131 -8.14 -1.63 36.69
C ASN A 131 -8.97 -0.47 36.11
N GLY A 132 -10.26 -0.69 35.90
CA GLY A 132 -11.17 0.29 35.32
C GLY A 132 -11.75 1.27 36.35
N THR A 133 -12.24 2.37 35.82
CA THR A 133 -12.94 3.40 36.59
C THR A 133 -14.06 3.96 35.76
N ASP A 134 -15.10 4.48 36.41
CA ASP A 134 -16.17 5.18 35.71
C ASP A 134 -15.66 6.44 35.01
N GLY A 135 -16.22 6.69 33.83
CA GLY A 135 -16.07 7.90 33.05
C GLY A 135 -17.04 8.99 33.48
N ALA A 136 -17.00 10.12 32.77
CA ALA A 136 -17.80 11.29 33.09
C ALA A 136 -19.31 11.02 33.05
N PHE A 137 -19.78 10.22 32.09
CA PHE A 137 -21.21 9.89 31.96
C PHE A 137 -21.70 8.87 32.99
N TYR A 138 -20.79 8.26 33.74
CA TYR A 138 -21.09 7.26 34.77
C TYR A 138 -20.82 7.77 36.19
N GLY A 139 -20.81 9.10 36.37
CA GLY A 139 -20.74 9.74 37.68
C GLY A 139 -19.33 10.15 38.14
N ARG A 140 -18.31 10.02 37.29
CA ARG A 140 -16.93 10.42 37.62
C ARG A 140 -16.33 11.37 36.58
N PRO A 141 -16.77 12.65 36.55
CA PRO A 141 -16.31 13.64 35.57
C PRO A 141 -14.81 13.94 35.62
N ILE A 142 -14.16 13.71 36.77
CA ILE A 142 -12.71 13.87 36.90
C ILE A 142 -11.92 12.93 35.97
N GLN A 143 -12.49 11.79 35.57
CA GLN A 143 -11.82 10.86 34.65
C GLN A 143 -11.54 11.51 33.30
N LEU A 144 -12.44 12.37 32.79
CA LEU A 144 -12.21 13.09 31.54
C LEU A 144 -10.99 14.01 31.64
N TRP A 145 -10.81 14.68 32.78
CA TRP A 145 -9.64 15.55 33.01
C TRP A 145 -8.34 14.75 33.10
N TYR A 146 -8.36 13.53 33.65
CA TYR A 146 -7.20 12.64 33.61
C TYR A 146 -6.86 12.21 32.18
N GLN A 147 -7.86 11.93 31.34
CA GLN A 147 -7.61 11.64 29.92
C GLN A 147 -7.01 12.86 29.20
N ILE A 148 -7.55 14.06 29.42
CA ILE A 148 -7.03 15.30 28.83
C ILE A 148 -5.58 15.54 29.28
N ALA A 149 -5.29 15.40 30.58
CA ALA A 149 -3.93 15.54 31.09
C ALA A 149 -2.98 14.51 30.46
N GLY A 150 -3.40 13.26 30.34
CA GLY A 150 -2.62 12.20 29.67
C GLY A 150 -2.37 12.49 28.19
N ILE A 151 -3.39 12.94 27.47
CA ILE A 151 -3.29 13.34 26.05
C ILE A 151 -2.27 14.48 25.89
N LEU A 152 -2.42 15.57 26.65
CA LEU A 152 -1.53 16.73 26.56
C LEU A 152 -0.10 16.38 26.96
N THR A 153 0.06 15.52 27.97
CA THR A 153 1.38 15.01 28.38
C THR A 153 2.02 14.19 27.27
N ALA A 154 1.27 13.27 26.65
CA ALA A 154 1.77 12.44 25.55
C ALA A 154 2.15 13.28 24.33
N ILE A 155 1.33 14.27 23.95
CA ILE A 155 1.64 15.20 22.85
C ILE A 155 2.91 15.99 23.16
N GLY A 156 2.98 16.59 24.35
CA GLY A 156 4.13 17.39 24.76
C GLY A 156 5.41 16.57 24.81
N PHE A 157 5.35 15.37 25.39
CA PHE A 157 6.49 14.45 25.47
C PHE A 157 6.94 14.00 24.08
N ALA A 158 6.02 13.51 23.23
CA ALA A 158 6.35 13.07 21.89
C ALA A 158 6.95 14.21 21.05
N ALA A 159 6.32 15.38 21.04
CA ALA A 159 6.82 16.53 20.29
C ALA A 159 8.20 16.99 20.79
N ALA A 160 8.39 17.13 22.09
CA ALA A 160 9.65 17.58 22.67
C ALA A 160 10.78 16.57 22.45
N CYS A 161 10.55 15.28 22.70
CA CYS A 161 11.56 14.24 22.51
C CYS A 161 11.89 14.03 21.03
N THR A 162 10.88 13.95 20.15
CA THR A 162 11.11 13.82 18.71
C THR A 162 11.87 15.03 18.17
N ALA A 163 11.50 16.26 18.53
CA ALA A 163 12.24 17.47 18.14
C ALA A 163 13.68 17.45 18.69
N GLY A 164 13.86 17.07 19.96
CA GLY A 164 15.17 16.96 20.61
C GLY A 164 16.08 15.90 20.00
N ILE A 165 15.54 14.94 19.26
CA ILE A 165 16.31 13.93 18.50
C ILE A 165 16.53 14.40 17.06
N LEU A 166 15.46 14.79 16.37
CA LEU A 166 15.52 15.08 14.93
C LEU A 166 16.27 16.36 14.62
N PHE A 167 16.15 17.44 15.40
CA PHE A 167 16.89 18.68 15.11
C PHE A 167 18.40 18.51 15.25
N PRO A 168 18.94 17.89 16.31
CA PRO A 168 20.37 17.61 16.36
C PRO A 168 20.84 16.67 15.27
N LEU A 169 20.07 15.62 14.93
CA LEU A 169 20.44 14.73 13.83
C LEU A 169 20.46 15.45 12.49
N ASP A 170 19.45 16.26 12.19
CA ASP A 170 19.40 17.04 10.95
C ASP A 170 20.57 18.02 10.88
N PHE A 171 20.93 18.66 12.00
CA PHE A 171 22.08 19.55 12.06
C PHE A 171 23.42 18.82 11.88
N LEU A 172 23.57 17.61 12.42
CA LEU A 172 24.84 16.87 12.42
C LEU A 172 25.09 16.10 11.13
N ILE A 173 24.05 15.45 10.58
CA ILE A 173 24.18 14.53 9.44
C ILE A 173 23.25 14.87 8.27
N GLY A 174 22.24 15.73 8.46
CA GLY A 174 21.20 15.99 7.45
C GLY A 174 20.31 14.76 7.25
N ILE A 175 19.09 14.75 7.81
CA ILE A 175 18.23 13.56 7.75
C ILE A 175 17.35 13.53 6.49
N ARG A 176 17.18 14.67 5.81
CA ARG A 176 16.49 14.75 4.52
C ARG A 176 17.49 14.61 3.39
N LEU A 177 17.14 13.83 2.37
CA LEU A 177 17.95 13.67 1.17
C LEU A 177 18.08 14.99 0.39
N ALA A 178 19.11 15.06 -0.45
CA ALA A 178 19.21 16.10 -1.46
C ALA A 178 18.01 16.02 -2.43
N LYS A 179 17.63 17.15 -3.00
CA LYS A 179 16.42 17.24 -3.84
C LYS A 179 16.57 16.43 -5.13
N GLU A 180 17.79 16.36 -5.65
CA GLU A 180 18.15 15.57 -6.82
C GLU A 180 17.93 14.08 -6.53
N ASP A 181 18.38 13.61 -5.36
CA ASP A 181 18.24 12.21 -4.94
C ASP A 181 16.77 11.85 -4.65
N GLU A 182 16.00 12.80 -4.09
CA GLU A 182 14.55 12.65 -3.85
C GLU A 182 13.77 12.53 -5.18
N LEU A 183 14.21 13.23 -6.24
CA LEU A 183 13.61 13.15 -7.57
C LEU A 183 13.96 11.85 -8.31
N GLU A 184 15.18 11.35 -8.13
CA GLU A 184 15.64 10.08 -8.70
C GLU A 184 14.99 8.87 -8.00
N GLY A 185 14.74 9.00 -6.69
CA GLY A 185 14.04 8.00 -5.87
C GLY A 185 14.99 7.17 -5.00
N LEU A 186 14.57 6.89 -3.76
CA LEU A 186 15.40 6.23 -2.75
C LEU A 186 15.79 4.79 -3.12
N ASP A 187 14.96 4.09 -3.88
CA ASP A 187 15.29 2.75 -4.36
C ASP A 187 16.64 2.77 -5.10
N ILE A 188 16.85 3.78 -5.97
CA ILE A 188 18.08 3.92 -6.75
C ILE A 188 19.20 4.53 -5.90
N THR A 189 18.94 5.68 -5.28
CA THR A 189 19.98 6.51 -4.67
C THR A 189 20.46 5.99 -3.32
N ALA A 190 19.57 5.37 -2.54
CA ALA A 190 19.91 4.83 -1.22
C ALA A 190 20.11 3.31 -1.23
N HIS A 191 19.40 2.58 -2.10
CA HIS A 191 19.43 1.11 -2.12
C HIS A 191 20.11 0.50 -3.35
N GLY A 192 20.35 1.26 -4.42
CA GLY A 192 20.93 0.74 -5.66
C GLY A 192 20.02 -0.25 -6.39
N GLU A 193 18.73 -0.23 -6.08
CA GLU A 193 17.71 -1.09 -6.65
C GLU A 193 16.84 -0.30 -7.63
N SER A 194 16.54 -0.89 -8.78
CA SER A 194 15.57 -0.32 -9.72
C SER A 194 14.60 -1.42 -10.12
N TRP A 195 13.30 -1.10 -10.11
CA TRP A 195 12.25 -1.99 -10.60
C TRP A 195 12.44 -2.34 -12.08
N GLU A 196 13.12 -1.48 -12.85
CA GLU A 196 13.46 -1.70 -14.26
C GLU A 196 14.53 -2.78 -14.42
N VAL A 197 15.28 -3.13 -13.38
CA VAL A 197 16.31 -4.20 -13.43
C VAL A 197 15.66 -5.57 -13.65
N ALA A 198 14.46 -5.80 -13.15
CA ALA A 198 13.72 -7.04 -13.41
C ALA A 198 13.27 -7.14 -14.88
N ALA A 199 12.77 -6.04 -15.45
CA ALA A 199 12.41 -5.97 -16.87
C ALA A 199 13.66 -6.04 -17.77
N SER A 200 14.73 -5.35 -17.41
CA SER A 200 16.01 -5.35 -18.15
C SER A 200 16.71 -6.70 -18.11
N ARG A 201 16.66 -7.43 -16.98
CA ARG A 201 17.13 -8.83 -16.92
C ARG A 201 16.30 -9.75 -17.80
N ALA A 202 14.98 -9.62 -17.77
CA ALA A 202 14.11 -10.41 -18.65
C ALA A 202 14.32 -10.11 -20.14
N ILE A 203 14.63 -8.87 -20.50
CA ILE A 203 15.02 -8.48 -21.86
C ILE A 203 16.41 -9.07 -22.19
N GLY A 204 17.37 -8.98 -21.28
CA GLY A 204 18.71 -9.55 -21.44
C GLY A 204 18.68 -11.07 -21.68
N ASP A 205 17.95 -11.82 -20.85
CA ASP A 205 17.76 -13.27 -21.00
C ASP A 205 17.09 -13.63 -22.33
N LEU A 206 16.13 -12.81 -22.79
CA LEU A 206 15.47 -12.99 -24.08
C LEU A 206 16.43 -12.76 -25.25
N VAL A 207 17.23 -11.69 -25.21
CA VAL A 207 18.25 -11.39 -26.23
C VAL A 207 19.26 -12.53 -26.31
N GLN A 208 19.75 -13.02 -25.16
CA GLN A 208 20.69 -14.13 -25.11
C GLN A 208 20.10 -15.40 -25.74
N THR A 209 18.85 -15.73 -25.41
CA THR A 209 18.13 -16.87 -26.01
C THR A 209 18.02 -16.75 -27.53
N VAL A 210 17.77 -15.54 -28.05
CA VAL A 210 17.67 -15.29 -29.50
C VAL A 210 19.02 -15.49 -30.19
N LEU A 211 20.10 -15.00 -29.59
CA LEU A 211 21.45 -15.17 -30.12
C LEU A 211 21.86 -16.65 -30.19
N GLU A 212 21.59 -17.42 -29.14
CA GLU A 212 21.83 -18.87 -29.12
C GLU A 212 21.04 -19.62 -30.20
N GLU A 213 19.77 -19.22 -30.41
CA GLU A 213 18.90 -19.80 -31.44
C GLU A 213 19.42 -19.46 -32.85
N GLN A 214 19.91 -18.23 -33.07
CA GLN A 214 20.56 -17.84 -34.33
C GLN A 214 21.84 -18.63 -34.59
N GLU A 215 22.70 -18.81 -33.59
CA GLU A 215 23.93 -19.60 -33.73
C GLU A 215 23.63 -21.05 -34.08
N SER A 216 22.63 -21.65 -33.43
CA SER A 216 22.13 -23.00 -33.76
C SER A 216 21.58 -23.09 -35.19
N MET A 217 20.88 -22.07 -35.67
CA MET A 217 20.40 -22.04 -37.05
C MET A 217 21.54 -21.90 -38.08
N LYS A 218 22.55 -21.06 -37.81
CA LYS A 218 23.75 -20.95 -38.65
C LYS A 218 24.51 -22.27 -38.72
N ALA A 219 24.70 -22.93 -37.57
CA ALA A 219 25.37 -24.23 -37.49
C ALA A 219 24.65 -25.31 -38.33
N ASN A 220 23.34 -25.18 -38.50
CA ASN A 220 22.52 -26.07 -39.33
C ASN A 220 22.33 -25.60 -40.78
N GLY A 221 23.12 -24.61 -41.23
CA GLY A 221 23.09 -24.11 -42.61
C GLY A 221 21.79 -23.37 -42.99
N LYS A 222 21.06 -22.84 -42.00
CA LYS A 222 19.81 -22.10 -42.22
C LYS A 222 20.07 -20.59 -42.19
N ASP A 223 19.38 -19.86 -43.05
CA ASP A 223 19.40 -18.40 -43.08
C ASP A 223 18.81 -17.81 -41.78
N THR A 224 19.60 -16.94 -41.13
CA THR A 224 19.27 -16.34 -39.84
C THR A 224 18.39 -15.11 -39.91
N GLY A 225 18.32 -14.39 -41.04
CA GLY A 225 17.60 -13.11 -41.15
C GLY A 225 17.91 -12.07 -40.06
N THR A 226 17.20 -10.94 -40.12
CA THR A 226 17.19 -9.89 -39.09
C THR A 226 15.96 -10.05 -38.19
N PHE A 227 16.17 -9.95 -36.88
CA PHE A 227 15.10 -9.99 -35.89
C PHE A 227 14.85 -8.58 -35.33
N GLU A 228 13.61 -8.12 -35.41
CA GLU A 228 13.17 -6.87 -34.78
C GLU A 228 12.49 -7.19 -33.44
N LEU A 229 12.92 -6.52 -32.36
CA LEU A 229 12.29 -6.58 -31.04
C LEU A 229 11.30 -5.42 -30.93
N ARG A 230 10.00 -5.69 -31.02
CA ARG A 230 8.99 -4.64 -30.80
C ARG A 230 8.50 -4.61 -29.36
N TYR A 231 8.60 -3.43 -28.76
CA TYR A 231 8.00 -3.09 -27.48
C TYR A 231 6.54 -2.67 -27.70
N SER A 232 5.61 -3.27 -26.95
CA SER A 232 4.25 -2.72 -26.84
C SER A 232 3.73 -2.87 -25.42
N PRO A 233 3.38 -1.75 -24.74
CA PRO A 233 2.80 -1.80 -23.41
C PRO A 233 1.41 -2.42 -23.51
N LYS A 234 1.18 -3.49 -22.73
CA LYS A 234 -0.09 -4.21 -22.79
C LYS A 234 -1.09 -3.55 -21.85
N ASN A 235 -1.60 -2.39 -22.26
CA ASN A 235 -2.64 -1.60 -21.58
C ASN A 235 -2.12 -0.83 -20.34
N PRO A 236 -2.44 0.48 -20.15
CA PRO A 236 -2.03 1.25 -18.98
C PRO A 236 -2.47 0.68 -17.61
N ASN A 237 -3.42 -0.27 -17.60
CA ASN A 237 -3.97 -0.85 -16.37
C ASN A 237 -3.54 -2.31 -16.11
N ARG A 238 -2.54 -2.86 -16.83
CA ARG A 238 -1.99 -4.19 -16.54
C ARG A 238 -0.45 -4.16 -16.56
N THR A 239 0.16 -4.73 -15.52
CA THR A 239 1.60 -4.98 -15.46
C THR A 239 1.95 -6.14 -16.39
N GLY A 240 2.37 -5.83 -17.61
CA GLY A 240 2.84 -6.82 -18.56
C GLY A 240 3.24 -6.22 -19.90
N PHE A 241 4.32 -6.74 -20.48
CA PHE A 241 4.80 -6.36 -21.80
C PHE A 241 4.72 -7.53 -22.78
N LYS A 242 4.53 -7.21 -24.06
CA LYS A 242 4.63 -8.18 -25.16
C LYS A 242 5.89 -7.85 -25.95
N ILE A 243 6.71 -8.86 -26.20
CA ILE A 243 7.87 -8.75 -27.08
C ILE A 243 7.61 -9.69 -28.26
N ASP A 244 7.46 -9.12 -29.45
CA ASP A 244 7.31 -9.87 -30.69
C ASP A 244 8.67 -9.95 -31.40
N LEU A 245 9.02 -11.16 -31.86
CA LEU A 245 10.22 -11.45 -32.65
C LEU A 245 9.79 -11.70 -34.10
N LEU A 246 10.06 -10.72 -34.96
CA LEU A 246 9.70 -10.78 -36.39
C LEU A 246 10.96 -11.01 -37.22
N LYS A 247 10.97 -12.05 -38.07
CA LYS A 247 12.03 -12.24 -39.08
C LYS A 247 11.70 -11.34 -40.28
N GLN A 248 12.53 -10.33 -40.55
CA GLN A 248 12.41 -9.52 -41.77
C GLN A 248 12.89 -10.33 -42.99
N LYS A 249 12.15 -10.24 -44.10
CA LYS A 249 12.56 -10.75 -45.41
C LYS A 249 13.49 -9.71 -46.05
N GLU A 250 14.62 -10.10 -46.63
CA GLU A 250 15.50 -9.14 -47.31
C GLU A 250 14.75 -8.48 -48.49
N PRO A 251 14.91 -7.16 -48.71
CA PRO A 251 14.34 -6.49 -49.86
C PRO A 251 15.16 -6.88 -51.10
N ASP A 252 14.58 -7.71 -51.97
CA ASP A 252 15.13 -7.92 -53.30
C ASP A 252 15.17 -6.58 -54.07
N ASN A 253 16.28 -6.38 -54.79
CA ASN A 253 16.61 -5.17 -55.54
C ASN A 253 15.45 -4.61 -56.40
N ALA A 254 15.42 -3.27 -56.43
CA ALA A 254 14.80 -2.37 -57.40
C ALA A 254 13.30 -2.03 -57.23
N SER A 255 13.07 -0.73 -57.05
CA SER A 255 11.90 0.08 -57.42
C SER A 255 10.54 -0.59 -57.31
N ASP A 256 9.77 -0.24 -56.27
CA ASP A 256 8.43 0.34 -56.40
C ASP A 256 7.85 0.58 -54.99
N ASP A 257 6.96 1.57 -54.90
CA ASP A 257 6.24 2.01 -53.70
C ASP A 257 5.78 0.83 -52.81
N PHE A 258 6.26 0.78 -51.57
CA PHE A 258 5.91 -0.29 -50.63
C PHE A 258 4.64 0.09 -49.85
N ASP A 259 3.50 -0.37 -50.36
CA ASP A 259 2.19 -0.29 -49.71
C ASP A 259 2.11 -1.32 -48.56
N LEU A 260 1.89 -0.82 -47.33
CA LEU A 260 2.06 -1.57 -46.07
C LEU A 260 0.88 -2.50 -45.74
N GLU A 261 -0.23 -2.47 -46.48
CA GLU A 261 -1.48 -3.11 -46.06
C GLU A 261 -1.76 -4.53 -46.60
N ASN A 262 -0.97 -5.10 -47.52
CA ASN A 262 -1.40 -6.34 -48.21
C ASN A 262 -0.34 -7.44 -48.48
N ASN A 263 0.81 -7.48 -47.79
CA ASN A 263 1.83 -8.51 -48.09
C ASN A 263 1.86 -9.68 -47.09
N ASP A 264 1.13 -10.73 -47.41
CA ASP A 264 0.92 -11.99 -46.66
C ASP A 264 2.13 -12.96 -46.64
N GLN A 265 3.37 -12.45 -46.51
CA GLN A 265 4.56 -13.32 -46.37
C GLN A 265 5.47 -12.95 -45.19
N LEU A 266 4.93 -13.00 -43.98
CA LEU A 266 5.70 -12.99 -42.73
C LEU A 266 5.62 -14.35 -42.05
N GLN A 267 6.77 -14.97 -41.73
CA GLN A 267 6.81 -16.12 -40.82
C GLN A 267 6.72 -15.62 -39.38
N HIS A 268 5.66 -16.04 -38.67
CA HIS A 268 5.37 -15.57 -37.32
C HIS A 268 5.92 -16.56 -36.27
N ILE A 269 6.85 -16.11 -35.42
CA ILE A 269 7.26 -16.84 -34.21
C ILE A 269 6.75 -16.05 -33.00
N SER A 270 5.75 -16.60 -32.30
CA SER A 270 5.17 -15.96 -31.10
C SER A 270 5.81 -16.53 -29.85
N LYS A 271 6.48 -15.70 -29.04
CA LYS A 271 6.85 -16.05 -27.66
C LYS A 271 6.01 -15.21 -26.69
N LYS A 272 5.33 -15.86 -25.76
CA LYS A 272 4.52 -15.19 -24.72
C LYS A 272 5.25 -15.31 -23.39
N THR A 273 5.88 -14.23 -22.94
CA THR A 273 6.39 -14.10 -21.57
C THR A 273 5.26 -13.58 -20.69
N ILE A 274 4.92 -14.32 -19.64
CA ILE A 274 3.93 -13.91 -18.64
C ILE A 274 4.71 -13.74 -17.33
N PHE A 275 4.63 -12.56 -16.74
CA PHE A 275 5.12 -12.29 -15.40
C PHE A 275 4.03 -12.78 -14.44
N ASP A 276 4.34 -13.84 -13.69
CA ASP A 276 3.54 -14.31 -12.57
C ASP A 276 4.48 -14.35 -11.37
N ASP A 277 4.06 -13.77 -10.25
CA ASP A 277 4.87 -13.11 -9.21
C ASP A 277 6.05 -13.87 -8.57
N GLU A 278 6.39 -15.10 -8.97
CA GLU A 278 7.58 -15.77 -8.44
C GLU A 278 8.39 -16.62 -9.44
N LYS A 279 7.99 -16.78 -10.71
CA LYS A 279 8.80 -17.57 -11.68
C LYS A 279 8.66 -17.09 -13.12
N ILE A 280 9.79 -16.77 -13.76
CA ILE A 280 9.86 -16.65 -15.21
C ILE A 280 9.64 -18.04 -15.82
N LYS A 281 8.49 -18.27 -16.46
CA LYS A 281 8.23 -19.50 -17.24
C LYS A 281 8.04 -19.17 -18.71
N ILE A 282 9.00 -19.58 -19.54
CA ILE A 282 8.83 -19.63 -20.99
C ILE A 282 7.90 -20.80 -21.31
N GLN A 283 6.64 -20.52 -21.67
CA GLN A 283 5.62 -21.57 -21.82
C GLN A 283 5.68 -22.35 -23.14
N SER A 284 6.19 -21.79 -24.24
CA SER A 284 6.48 -22.56 -25.46
C SER A 284 7.29 -21.77 -26.49
N ILE A 285 8.05 -22.49 -27.31
CA ILE A 285 8.60 -22.01 -28.59
C ILE A 285 7.90 -22.80 -29.68
N LYS A 286 7.13 -22.13 -30.55
CA LYS A 286 6.57 -22.75 -31.76
C LYS A 286 7.04 -21.96 -32.98
N ALA A 287 7.81 -22.63 -33.83
CA ALA A 287 8.09 -22.17 -35.18
C ALA A 287 7.08 -22.83 -36.15
N HIS A 288 6.47 -22.05 -37.03
CA HIS A 288 5.73 -22.58 -38.17
C HIS A 288 6.43 -22.13 -39.46
N ILE A 289 6.97 -23.11 -40.19
CA ILE A 289 7.38 -22.92 -41.57
C ILE A 289 6.13 -23.16 -42.40
N LEU A 290 5.47 -22.10 -42.85
CA LEU A 290 4.51 -22.23 -43.96
C LEU A 290 5.35 -22.43 -45.23
N ARG A 291 5.41 -23.68 -45.69
CA ARG A 291 5.77 -24.01 -47.07
C ARG A 291 4.49 -23.85 -47.91
N PHE A 292 4.53 -22.98 -48.91
CA PHE A 292 3.65 -23.13 -50.07
C PHE A 292 4.13 -24.34 -50.88
#